data_AF-R5A5Q8-F1
#
_entry.id   AF-R5A5Q8-F1
#
_cell.length_a   1.000
_cell.length_b   1.000
_cell.length_c   1.000
_cell.angle_alpha   90.00
_cell.angle_beta   90.00
_cell.angle_gamma   90.00
#
_symmetry.space_group_name_H-M   'P 1'
#
loop_
_entity.id
_entity.type
_entity.pdbx_description
1 polymer ?
#
loop_
_entity_poly.entity_id
_entity_poly.type
_entity_poly.pdbx_seq_one_letter_code
_entity_poly.pdbx_strand_id
1 'polypeptide(L)'
;MKVMEHKDKRNLLGKALVCGFVMAAVVSFFPFAAACGELPENVVRLHVVANSDSEEDQAVKLLVRDAVLEEASKWYDGAQSMEEASSLLCTHLQSLGDTARETLAEQGMEYSATVQMTEMYFTTRDYGSFRLPAGRYRTLRVTLGEGEGHNWWCVVFPSLCLPAAGDGEEPLLSLPETEREIVEAQDGYQVKFKAVELWESLREWLRG
;
A
#
# COMPACT_ATOMS: atom_id res chain seq x y z
N MET A 1 -55.28 -8.79 26.74
CA MET A 1 -55.16 -8.53 25.28
C MET A 1 -54.26 -7.34 24.94
N LYS A 2 -54.50 -6.12 25.46
CA LYS A 2 -53.65 -4.93 25.19
C LYS A 2 -52.16 -5.06 25.58
N VAL A 3 -51.83 -5.83 26.62
CA VAL A 3 -50.43 -6.01 27.09
C VAL A 3 -49.60 -6.89 26.14
N MET A 4 -50.21 -7.89 25.50
CA MET A 4 -49.53 -8.76 24.51
C MET A 4 -49.27 -7.99 23.20
N GLU A 5 -50.24 -7.21 22.74
CA GLU A 5 -50.11 -6.40 21.52
C GLU A 5 -49.01 -5.32 21.63
N HIS A 6 -48.81 -4.75 22.82
CA HIS A 6 -47.73 -3.78 23.08
C HIS A 6 -46.33 -4.42 23.08
N LYS A 7 -46.22 -5.70 23.45
CA LYS A 7 -44.96 -6.45 23.48
C LYS A 7 -44.53 -6.82 22.06
N ASP A 8 -45.46 -7.24 21.21
CA ASP A 8 -45.19 -7.60 19.82
C ASP A 8 -44.79 -6.38 18.97
N LYS A 9 -45.46 -5.23 19.17
CA LYS A 9 -45.08 -3.97 18.52
C LYS A 9 -43.67 -3.50 18.93
N ARG A 10 -43.28 -3.64 20.20
CA ARG A 10 -41.92 -3.32 20.68
C ARG A 10 -40.86 -4.26 20.10
N ASN A 11 -41.16 -5.55 19.96
CA ASN A 11 -40.25 -6.52 19.35
C ASN A 11 -40.08 -6.27 17.84
N LEU A 12 -41.14 -5.89 17.14
CA LEU A 12 -41.09 -5.50 15.73
C LEU A 12 -40.26 -4.22 15.54
N LEU A 13 -40.46 -3.23 16.39
CA LEU A 13 -39.69 -1.98 16.38
C LEU A 13 -38.20 -2.24 16.65
N GLY A 14 -37.89 -3.11 17.62
CA GLY A 14 -36.51 -3.52 17.93
C GLY A 14 -35.84 -4.23 16.76
N LYS A 15 -36.55 -5.15 16.08
CA LYS A 15 -36.04 -5.81 14.86
C LYS A 15 -35.81 -4.80 13.73
N ALA A 16 -36.73 -3.86 13.53
CA ALA A 16 -36.58 -2.82 12.51
C ALA A 16 -35.38 -1.90 12.79
N LEU A 17 -35.14 -1.53 14.05
CA LEU A 17 -33.96 -0.75 14.46
C LEU A 17 -32.65 -1.51 14.24
N VAL A 18 -32.60 -2.80 14.60
CA VAL A 18 -31.43 -3.64 14.36
C VAL A 18 -31.18 -3.81 12.86
N CYS A 19 -32.20 -4.10 12.05
CA CYS A 19 -32.06 -4.19 10.60
C CYS A 19 -31.61 -2.86 9.99
N GLY A 20 -32.16 -1.72 10.44
CA GLY A 20 -31.75 -0.39 10.00
C GLY A 20 -30.29 -0.08 10.34
N PHE A 21 -29.86 -0.44 11.56
CA PHE A 21 -28.46 -0.28 11.98
C PHE A 21 -27.50 -1.15 11.17
N VAL A 22 -27.84 -2.43 10.94
CA VAL A 22 -27.03 -3.33 10.10
C VAL A 22 -26.98 -2.82 8.66
N MET A 23 -28.10 -2.36 8.11
CA MET A 23 -28.15 -1.80 6.75
C MET A 23 -27.30 -0.54 6.64
N ALA A 24 -27.36 0.37 7.62
CA ALA A 24 -26.51 1.56 7.65
C ALA A 24 -25.02 1.21 7.77
N ALA A 25 -24.67 0.20 8.58
CA ALA A 25 -23.29 -0.27 8.70
C ALA A 25 -22.76 -0.86 7.38
N VAL A 26 -23.56 -1.67 6.67
CA VAL A 26 -23.21 -2.22 5.36
C VAL A 26 -23.05 -1.10 4.32
N VAL A 27 -23.98 -0.15 4.28
CA VAL A 27 -23.92 0.99 3.36
C VAL A 27 -22.69 1.87 3.63
N SER A 28 -22.27 2.04 4.89
CA SER A 28 -21.04 2.77 5.23
C SER A 28 -19.74 1.98 4.93
N PHE A 29 -19.81 0.66 4.90
CA PHE A 29 -18.65 -0.19 4.61
C PHE A 29 -18.43 -0.38 3.11
N PHE A 30 -19.49 -0.38 2.31
CA PHE A 30 -19.39 -0.69 0.88
C PHE A 30 -18.49 0.29 0.09
N PRO A 31 -18.61 1.63 0.23
CA PRO A 31 -17.70 2.56 -0.44
C PRO A 31 -16.25 2.41 0.01
N PHE A 32 -16.03 2.15 1.31
CA PHE A 32 -14.70 1.91 1.86
C PHE A 32 -14.05 0.65 1.28
N ALA A 33 -14.80 -0.45 1.22
CA ALA A 33 -14.32 -1.71 0.66
C ALA A 33 -14.04 -1.59 -0.84
N ALA A 34 -14.87 -0.85 -1.59
CA ALA A 34 -14.66 -0.57 -3.00
C ALA A 34 -13.36 0.24 -3.22
N ALA A 35 -13.18 1.35 -2.52
CA ALA A 35 -11.98 2.17 -2.64
C ALA A 35 -10.71 1.46 -2.14
N CYS A 36 -10.81 0.57 -1.13
CA CYS A 36 -9.69 -0.31 -0.78
C CYS A 36 -9.31 -1.30 -1.89
N GLY A 37 -10.28 -1.70 -2.73
CA GLY A 37 -10.05 -2.56 -3.89
C GLY A 37 -9.47 -1.82 -5.09
N GLU A 38 -9.74 -0.52 -5.23
CA GLU A 38 -9.24 0.35 -6.31
C GLU A 38 -7.85 0.95 -5.99
N LEU A 39 -7.54 1.20 -4.72
CA LEU A 39 -6.24 1.71 -4.26
C LEU A 39 -5.01 0.96 -4.83
N PRO A 40 -4.99 -0.40 -4.90
CA PRO A 40 -3.89 -1.13 -5.52
C PRO A 40 -3.72 -0.90 -7.03
N GLU A 41 -4.78 -0.44 -7.70
CA GLU A 41 -4.75 -0.05 -9.12
C GLU A 41 -4.17 1.36 -9.30
N ASN A 42 -4.11 2.19 -8.25
CA ASN A 42 -3.60 3.56 -8.33
C ASN A 42 -2.19 3.75 -7.72
N VAL A 43 -1.59 2.69 -7.19
CA VAL A 43 -0.36 2.77 -6.39
C VAL A 43 0.70 1.77 -6.85
N VAL A 44 1.93 2.25 -7.06
CA VAL A 44 3.11 1.39 -7.25
C VAL A 44 3.95 1.38 -5.98
N ARG A 45 4.22 0.20 -5.43
CA ARG A 45 5.02 0.03 -4.21
C ARG A 45 6.48 -0.28 -4.51
N LEU A 46 7.39 0.20 -3.68
CA LEU A 46 8.80 -0.21 -3.65
C LEU A 46 8.97 -1.30 -2.61
N HIS A 47 9.59 -2.39 -2.99
CA HIS A 47 9.99 -3.45 -2.08
C HIS A 47 11.49 -3.70 -2.22
N VAL A 48 12.26 -3.29 -1.21
CA VAL A 48 13.71 -3.54 -1.16
C VAL A 48 14.00 -4.66 -0.17
N VAL A 49 14.61 -5.74 -0.65
CA VAL A 49 15.01 -6.90 0.15
C VAL A 49 16.52 -6.83 0.35
N ALA A 50 16.97 -6.79 1.61
CA ALA A 50 18.40 -6.79 1.93
C ALA A 50 19.04 -8.15 1.65
N ASN A 51 20.36 -8.15 1.46
CA ASN A 51 21.11 -9.39 1.32
C ASN A 51 21.03 -10.24 2.59
N SER A 52 21.24 -9.64 3.77
CA SER A 52 21.11 -10.28 5.08
C SER A 52 20.58 -9.32 6.16
N ASP A 53 20.52 -9.81 7.40
CA ASP A 53 20.10 -9.07 8.59
C ASP A 53 21.24 -8.34 9.32
N SER A 54 22.44 -8.32 8.75
CA SER A 54 23.55 -7.54 9.29
C SER A 54 23.20 -6.05 9.32
N GLU A 55 23.72 -5.32 10.31
CA GLU A 55 23.50 -3.86 10.40
C GLU A 55 23.98 -3.14 9.13
N GLU A 56 25.06 -3.63 8.51
CA GLU A 56 25.61 -3.15 7.25
C GLU A 56 24.62 -3.33 6.09
N ASP A 57 24.10 -4.54 5.87
CA ASP A 57 23.16 -4.81 4.78
C ASP A 57 21.84 -4.06 4.98
N GLN A 58 21.41 -3.88 6.24
CA GLN A 58 20.23 -3.10 6.58
C GLN A 58 20.45 -1.61 6.33
N ALA A 59 21.63 -1.06 6.60
CA ALA A 59 21.96 0.34 6.32
C ALA A 59 22.08 0.59 4.81
N VAL A 60 22.80 -0.28 4.09
CA VAL A 60 22.96 -0.19 2.63
C VAL A 60 21.61 -0.32 1.92
N LYS A 61 20.69 -1.16 2.41
CA LYS A 61 19.32 -1.22 1.89
C LYS A 61 18.61 0.14 1.90
N LEU A 62 18.79 0.94 2.96
CA LEU A 62 18.16 2.26 3.05
C LEU A 62 18.76 3.24 2.03
N LEU A 63 20.08 3.17 1.80
CA LEU A 63 20.76 3.97 0.78
C LEU A 63 20.29 3.60 -0.63
N VAL A 64 20.24 2.30 -0.95
CA VAL A 64 19.73 1.82 -2.25
C VAL A 64 18.27 2.22 -2.44
N ARG A 65 17.44 2.12 -1.40
CA ARG A 65 16.05 2.58 -1.44
C ARG A 65 15.98 4.05 -1.84
N ASP A 66 16.73 4.91 -1.18
CA ASP A 66 16.67 6.36 -1.41
C ASP A 66 17.16 6.71 -2.82
N ALA A 67 18.27 6.13 -3.26
CA ALA A 67 18.81 6.33 -4.61
C ALA A 67 17.84 5.84 -5.70
N VAL A 68 17.23 4.67 -5.53
CA VAL A 68 16.25 4.12 -6.48
C VAL A 68 14.97 4.97 -6.50
N LEU A 69 14.51 5.50 -5.36
CA LEU A 69 13.35 6.40 -5.31
C LEU A 69 13.62 7.71 -6.03
N GLU A 70 14.79 8.32 -5.79
CA GLU A 70 15.18 9.55 -6.46
C GLU A 70 15.29 9.33 -7.98
N GLU A 71 15.92 8.25 -8.42
CA GLU A 71 16.00 7.92 -9.83
C GLU A 71 14.62 7.64 -10.43
N ALA A 72 13.79 6.84 -9.75
CA ALA A 72 12.43 6.53 -10.20
C ALA A 72 11.60 7.81 -10.39
N SER A 73 11.70 8.76 -9.45
CA SER A 73 10.94 10.02 -9.51
C SER A 73 11.19 10.80 -10.79
N LYS A 74 12.40 10.77 -11.35
CA LYS A 74 12.73 11.47 -12.61
C LYS A 74 11.95 10.90 -13.80
N TRP A 75 11.56 9.64 -13.74
CA TRP A 75 10.95 8.93 -14.87
C TRP A 75 9.43 8.99 -14.86
N TYR A 76 8.80 8.99 -13.68
CA TYR A 76 7.34 9.12 -13.58
C TYR A 76 6.88 10.54 -13.22
N ASP A 77 7.79 11.51 -13.09
CA ASP A 77 7.41 12.92 -12.86
C ASP A 77 6.48 13.40 -13.98
N GLY A 78 5.28 13.84 -13.61
CA GLY A 78 4.24 14.24 -14.56
C GLY A 78 3.34 13.12 -15.09
N ALA A 79 3.55 11.85 -14.71
CA ALA A 79 2.61 10.77 -15.03
C ALA A 79 1.23 11.07 -14.43
N GLN A 80 0.18 10.93 -15.24
CA GLN A 80 -1.19 11.25 -14.84
C GLN A 80 -1.96 10.03 -14.35
N SER A 81 -1.40 8.82 -14.50
CA SER A 81 -1.98 7.57 -14.01
C SER A 81 -0.93 6.56 -13.55
N MET A 82 -1.39 5.57 -12.77
CA MET A 82 -0.56 4.43 -12.36
C MET A 82 -0.06 3.64 -13.57
N GLU A 83 -0.88 3.43 -14.60
CA GLU A 83 -0.47 2.70 -15.80
C GLU A 83 0.67 3.42 -16.52
N GLU A 84 0.59 4.74 -16.64
CA GLU A 84 1.63 5.55 -17.25
C GLU A 84 2.92 5.51 -16.42
N ALA A 85 2.81 5.77 -15.11
CA ALA A 85 3.93 5.70 -14.17
C ALA A 85 4.59 4.32 -14.20
N SER A 86 3.80 3.24 -14.18
CA SER A 86 4.33 1.88 -14.21
C SER A 86 4.95 1.53 -15.56
N SER A 87 4.42 2.04 -16.68
CA SER A 87 5.00 1.82 -18.01
C SER A 87 6.36 2.52 -18.14
N LEU A 88 6.46 3.74 -17.63
CA LEU A 88 7.71 4.51 -17.55
C LEU A 88 8.73 3.79 -16.67
N LEU A 89 8.32 3.35 -15.48
CA LEU A 89 9.18 2.56 -14.59
C LEU A 89 9.65 1.26 -15.25
N CYS A 90 8.77 0.54 -15.95
CA CYS A 90 9.14 -0.65 -16.72
C CYS A 90 10.19 -0.35 -17.81
N THR A 91 10.01 0.76 -18.53
CA THR A 91 10.91 1.21 -19.59
C THR A 91 12.31 1.53 -19.06
N HIS A 92 12.37 2.08 -17.84
CA HIS A 92 13.61 2.48 -17.18
C HIS A 92 14.12 1.50 -16.11
N LEU A 93 13.62 0.25 -16.09
CA LEU A 93 14.06 -0.78 -15.13
C LEU A 93 15.57 -1.01 -15.13
N GLN A 94 16.20 -0.92 -16.30
CA GLN A 94 17.64 -1.06 -16.41
C GLN A 94 18.37 0.08 -15.69
N SER A 95 17.94 1.34 -15.90
CA SER A 95 18.51 2.52 -15.20
C SER A 95 18.38 2.37 -13.69
N LEU A 96 17.21 1.95 -13.21
CA LEU A 96 16.97 1.70 -11.78
C LEU A 96 17.88 0.61 -11.22
N GLY A 97 18.11 -0.46 -11.99
CA GLY A 97 19.04 -1.52 -11.64
C GLY A 97 20.51 -1.12 -11.71
N ASP A 98 20.88 -0.19 -12.60
CA ASP A 98 22.20 0.41 -12.65
C ASP A 98 22.42 1.28 -11.40
N THR A 99 21.48 2.17 -11.05
CA THR A 99 21.54 2.99 -9.83
C THR A 99 21.69 2.15 -8.55
N ALA A 100 20.92 1.06 -8.43
CA ALA A 100 21.04 0.17 -7.28
C ALA A 100 22.44 -0.48 -7.20
N ARG A 101 22.99 -0.94 -8.34
CA ARG A 101 24.32 -1.54 -8.40
C ARG A 101 25.45 -0.54 -8.14
N GLU A 102 25.31 0.68 -8.65
CA GLU A 102 26.27 1.77 -8.40
C GLU A 102 26.31 2.10 -6.91
N THR A 103 25.14 2.24 -6.27
CA THR A 103 25.04 2.48 -4.82
C THR A 103 25.72 1.37 -4.02
N LEU A 104 25.53 0.10 -4.41
CA LEU A 104 26.20 -1.02 -3.76
C LEU A 104 27.73 -0.97 -3.93
N ALA A 105 28.21 -0.62 -5.13
CA ALA A 105 29.63 -0.52 -5.42
C ALA A 105 30.31 0.62 -4.63
N GLU A 106 29.63 1.77 -4.47
CA GLU A 106 30.10 2.88 -3.65
C GLU A 106 30.25 2.53 -2.17
N GLN A 107 29.38 1.65 -1.66
CA GLN A 107 29.46 1.13 -0.29
C GLN A 107 30.44 -0.05 -0.15
N GLY A 108 31.07 -0.48 -1.24
CA GLY A 108 32.04 -1.58 -1.22
C GLY A 108 31.43 -2.98 -1.12
N MET A 109 30.14 -3.13 -1.46
CA MET A 109 29.47 -4.43 -1.40
C MET A 109 29.87 -5.30 -2.60
N GLU A 110 30.17 -6.58 -2.35
CA GLU A 110 30.60 -7.52 -3.40
C GLU A 110 29.44 -8.20 -4.15
N TYR A 111 28.21 -8.03 -3.67
CA TYR A 111 27.01 -8.59 -4.30
C TYR A 111 26.30 -7.59 -5.20
N SER A 112 25.44 -8.09 -6.10
CA SER A 112 24.68 -7.28 -7.06
C SER A 112 23.25 -6.99 -6.60
N ALA A 113 22.55 -6.12 -7.32
CA ALA A 113 21.13 -5.86 -7.15
C ALA A 113 20.34 -6.32 -8.38
N THR A 114 19.16 -6.89 -8.16
CA THR A 114 18.19 -7.23 -9.21
C THR A 114 16.93 -6.40 -9.04
N VAL A 115 16.49 -5.73 -10.11
CA VAL A 115 15.28 -4.89 -10.11
C VAL A 115 14.26 -5.47 -11.08
N GLN A 116 13.01 -5.59 -10.65
CA GLN A 116 11.91 -6.10 -11.47
C GLN A 116 10.58 -5.47 -11.11
N MET A 117 9.69 -5.37 -12.09
CA MET A 117 8.29 -5.04 -11.88
C MET A 117 7.50 -6.34 -11.70
N THR A 118 6.78 -6.47 -10.60
CA THR A 118 6.01 -7.68 -10.26
C THR A 118 4.72 -7.33 -9.52
N GLU A 119 3.88 -8.31 -9.21
CA GLU A 119 2.73 -8.15 -8.33
C GLU A 119 2.96 -8.92 -7.03
N MET A 120 2.79 -8.25 -5.90
CA MET A 120 2.98 -8.84 -4.58
C MET A 120 1.79 -8.57 -3.69
N TYR A 121 1.45 -9.55 -2.85
CA TYR A 121 0.48 -9.35 -1.78
C TYR A 121 1.13 -8.67 -0.59
N PHE A 122 0.41 -7.71 -0.02
CA PHE A 122 0.79 -7.02 1.21
C PHE A 122 -0.37 -7.07 2.20
N THR A 123 -0.03 -7.25 3.48
CA THR A 123 -0.95 -6.94 4.57
C THR A 123 -1.11 -5.43 4.68
N THR A 124 -2.12 -4.98 5.43
CA THR A 124 -2.29 -3.56 5.77
C THR A 124 -0.99 -3.02 6.41
N ARG A 125 -0.52 -1.86 5.94
CA ARG A 125 0.70 -1.21 6.43
C ARG A 125 0.40 0.20 6.91
N ASP A 126 0.93 0.50 8.09
CA ASP A 126 0.86 1.81 8.72
C ASP A 126 2.23 2.49 8.58
N TYR A 127 2.23 3.69 8.02
CA TYR A 127 3.41 4.52 7.80
C TYR A 127 3.46 5.74 8.74
N GLY A 128 2.58 5.79 9.75
CA GLY A 128 2.46 6.89 10.70
C GLY A 128 1.64 8.06 10.14
N SER A 129 2.04 8.63 9.02
CA SER A 129 1.29 9.71 8.34
C SER A 129 0.11 9.18 7.53
N PHE A 130 0.22 7.97 6.99
CA PHE A 130 -0.82 7.33 6.19
C PHE A 130 -0.86 5.80 6.35
N ARG A 131 -1.95 5.18 5.91
CA ARG A 131 -2.16 3.72 5.95
C ARG A 131 -2.57 3.17 4.60
N LEU A 132 -1.97 2.05 4.19
CA LEU A 132 -2.37 1.32 2.99
C LEU A 132 -3.09 0.02 3.35
N PRO A 133 -4.24 -0.29 2.74
CA PRO A 133 -4.98 -1.53 2.98
C PRO A 133 -4.18 -2.77 2.52
N ALA A 134 -4.67 -3.94 2.93
CA ALA A 134 -4.15 -5.20 2.41
C ALA A 134 -4.62 -5.40 0.96
N GLY A 135 -3.79 -6.03 0.14
CA GLY A 135 -4.13 -6.27 -1.27
C GLY A 135 -2.92 -6.69 -2.10
N ARG A 136 -3.16 -7.00 -3.38
CA ARG A 136 -2.10 -7.25 -4.36
C ARG A 136 -1.75 -5.94 -5.06
N TYR A 137 -0.50 -5.52 -4.94
CA TYR A 137 -0.02 -4.26 -5.51
C TYR A 137 1.01 -4.52 -6.59
N ARG A 138 0.99 -3.67 -7.61
CA ARG A 138 2.10 -3.56 -8.54
C ARG A 138 3.32 -3.02 -7.79
N THR A 139 4.44 -3.73 -7.92
CA THR A 139 5.59 -3.59 -7.05
C THR A 139 6.88 -3.55 -7.85
N LEU A 140 7.61 -2.45 -7.70
CA LEU A 140 9.02 -2.36 -8.06
C LEU A 140 9.81 -3.09 -6.97
N ARG A 141 10.27 -4.31 -7.26
CA ARG A 141 11.05 -5.13 -6.32
C ARG A 141 12.54 -5.00 -6.63
N VAL A 142 13.30 -4.61 -5.61
CA VAL A 142 14.77 -4.56 -5.61
C VAL A 142 15.28 -5.63 -4.64
N THR A 143 15.95 -6.65 -5.16
CA THR A 143 16.59 -7.69 -4.35
C THR A 143 18.08 -7.46 -4.32
N LEU A 144 18.65 -7.28 -3.14
CA LEU A 144 20.09 -7.14 -2.92
C LEU A 144 20.68 -8.51 -2.61
N GLY A 145 21.70 -8.94 -3.35
CA GLY A 145 22.36 -10.23 -3.17
C GLY A 145 21.36 -11.40 -3.16
N GLU A 146 21.41 -12.23 -2.12
CA GLU A 146 20.54 -13.41 -1.99
C GLU A 146 19.12 -13.08 -1.52
N GLY A 147 18.90 -11.87 -0.99
CA GLY A 147 17.59 -11.43 -0.55
C GLY A 147 17.08 -12.15 0.71
N GLU A 148 17.98 -12.54 1.63
CA GLU A 148 17.63 -13.27 2.86
C GLU A 148 17.33 -12.34 4.04
N GLY A 149 17.64 -11.05 3.89
CA GLY A 149 17.46 -10.07 4.96
C GLY A 149 16.03 -9.54 5.09
N HIS A 150 15.81 -8.76 6.15
CA HIS A 150 14.55 -8.09 6.38
C HIS A 150 14.16 -7.20 5.20
N ASN A 151 12.85 -7.14 4.96
CA ASN A 151 12.24 -6.39 3.88
C ASN A 151 12.00 -4.94 4.30
N TRP A 152 12.19 -4.01 3.37
CA TRP A 152 11.73 -2.63 3.50
C TRP A 152 10.67 -2.34 2.45
N TRP A 153 9.62 -1.63 2.86
CA TRP A 153 8.46 -1.32 2.02
C TRP A 153 8.27 0.18 1.92
N CYS A 154 7.99 0.66 0.73
CA CYS A 154 7.71 2.06 0.46
C CYS A 154 6.69 2.17 -0.69
N VAL A 155 6.19 3.37 -0.94
CA VAL A 155 5.33 3.72 -2.08
C VAL A 155 6.15 4.58 -3.04
N VAL A 156 6.31 4.09 -4.27
CA VAL A 156 7.01 4.80 -5.36
C VAL A 156 6.08 5.82 -5.99
N PHE A 157 4.86 5.41 -6.32
CA PHE A 157 3.88 6.26 -6.97
C PHE A 157 2.53 6.18 -6.25
N PRO A 158 1.93 7.33 -5.88
CA PRO A 158 2.58 8.64 -5.80
C PRO A 158 3.81 8.63 -4.87
N SER A 159 4.73 9.57 -5.02
CA SER A 159 6.00 9.61 -4.26
C SER A 159 5.79 9.85 -2.76
N LEU A 160 5.29 8.86 -2.00
CA LEU A 160 4.94 9.04 -0.59
C LEU A 160 6.12 8.89 0.37
N CYS A 161 7.31 8.54 -0.14
CA CYS A 161 8.48 8.27 0.70
C CYS A 161 9.65 9.22 0.52
N LEU A 162 9.55 10.24 -0.34
CA LEU A 162 10.63 11.21 -0.47
C LEU A 162 10.63 12.12 0.78
N PRO A 163 11.72 12.19 1.56
CA PRO A 163 11.82 13.09 2.72
C PRO A 163 11.95 14.58 2.33
N ALA A 164 11.77 14.93 1.05
CA ALA A 164 12.02 16.26 0.49
C ALA A 164 10.85 16.85 -0.31
N ALA A 165 9.61 16.53 0.05
CA ALA A 165 8.47 17.41 -0.26
C ALA A 165 7.98 17.99 1.07
N GLY A 166 8.34 19.24 1.34
CA GLY A 166 7.91 19.95 2.54
C GLY A 166 6.39 19.92 2.70
N ASP A 167 5.94 19.79 3.94
CA ASP A 167 4.55 20.02 4.38
C ASP A 167 3.45 19.45 3.45
N GLY A 168 3.37 18.13 3.40
CA GLY A 168 2.14 17.42 3.82
C GLY A 168 0.92 17.31 2.91
N GLU A 169 0.81 17.96 1.75
CA GLU A 169 -0.46 17.91 0.98
C GLU A 169 -0.38 17.41 -0.47
N GLU A 170 0.79 17.39 -1.12
CA GLU A 170 0.85 17.26 -2.59
C GLU A 170 0.83 15.82 -3.17
N PRO A 171 1.60 14.84 -2.64
CA PRO A 171 1.74 13.54 -3.31
C PRO A 171 0.42 12.77 -3.44
N LEU A 172 -0.45 12.89 -2.44
CA LEU A 172 -1.73 12.19 -2.39
C LEU A 172 -2.78 12.82 -3.31
N LEU A 173 -2.63 14.06 -3.79
CA LEU A 173 -3.61 14.75 -4.66
C LEU A 173 -3.87 14.01 -5.98
N SER A 174 -2.92 13.18 -6.41
CA SER A 174 -3.08 12.29 -7.58
C SER A 174 -4.12 11.19 -7.35
N LEU A 175 -4.43 10.87 -6.09
CA LEU A 175 -5.43 9.87 -5.75
C LEU A 175 -6.84 10.48 -5.73
N PRO A 176 -7.87 9.71 -6.11
CA PRO A 176 -9.27 10.06 -5.88
C PRO A 176 -9.53 10.47 -4.42
N GLU A 177 -10.44 11.41 -4.20
CA GLU A 177 -10.75 11.95 -2.87
C GLU A 177 -11.15 10.86 -1.86
N THR A 178 -11.88 9.84 -2.31
CA THR A 178 -12.26 8.67 -1.49
C THR A 178 -11.07 7.82 -1.07
N GLU A 179 -10.04 7.73 -1.91
CA GLU A 179 -8.82 6.98 -1.62
C GLU A 179 -7.90 7.76 -0.67
N ARG A 180 -7.79 9.08 -0.87
CA ARG A 180 -7.08 9.98 0.04
C ARG A 180 -7.63 9.90 1.46
N GLU A 181 -8.95 9.98 1.63
CA GLU A 181 -9.59 9.88 2.95
C GLU A 181 -9.23 8.56 3.65
N ILE A 182 -9.16 7.45 2.91
CA ILE A 182 -8.80 6.14 3.45
C ILE A 182 -7.33 6.10 3.86
N VAL A 183 -6.46 6.67 3.03
CA VAL A 183 -5.02 6.68 3.24
C VAL A 183 -4.63 7.60 4.40
N GLU A 184 -5.29 8.74 4.55
CA GLU A 184 -5.05 9.73 5.63
C GLU A 184 -5.75 9.37 6.94
N ALA A 185 -6.78 8.52 6.93
CA ALA A 185 -7.54 8.23 8.14
C ALA A 185 -6.77 7.34 9.14
N GLN A 186 -6.15 7.98 10.13
CA GLN A 186 -5.35 7.30 11.15
C GLN A 186 -6.20 6.53 12.18
N ASP A 187 -7.34 7.09 12.63
CA ASP A 187 -8.09 6.55 13.78
C ASP A 187 -9.51 6.02 13.50
N GLY A 188 -10.12 6.34 12.35
CA GLY A 188 -11.55 6.04 12.09
C GLY A 188 -11.86 4.62 11.59
N TYR A 189 -10.87 3.90 11.05
CA TYR A 189 -11.12 2.76 10.15
C TYR A 189 -10.50 1.42 10.57
N GLN A 190 -9.92 1.29 11.77
CA GLN A 190 -9.20 0.06 12.18
C GLN A 190 -10.02 -1.23 12.01
N VAL A 191 -11.30 -1.22 12.40
CA VAL A 191 -12.21 -2.37 12.24
C VAL A 191 -12.47 -2.66 10.76
N LYS A 192 -12.65 -1.61 9.95
CA LYS A 192 -12.92 -1.74 8.52
C LYS A 192 -11.69 -2.28 7.78
N PHE A 193 -10.49 -1.79 8.09
CA PHE A 193 -9.24 -2.33 7.57
C PHE A 193 -9.04 -3.80 7.94
N LYS A 194 -9.33 -4.18 9.20
CA LYS A 194 -9.18 -5.59 9.60
C LYS A 194 -10.17 -6.51 8.89
N ALA A 195 -11.39 -6.03 8.63
CA ALA A 195 -12.37 -6.76 7.82
C ALA A 195 -11.88 -6.96 6.38
N VAL A 196 -11.29 -5.92 5.76
CA VAL A 196 -10.67 -6.01 4.43
C VAL A 196 -9.48 -6.97 4.43
N GLU A 197 -8.59 -6.88 5.43
CA GLU A 197 -7.43 -7.77 5.55
C GLU A 197 -7.85 -9.25 5.67
N LEU A 198 -8.87 -9.54 6.48
CA LEU A 198 -9.41 -10.90 6.59
C LEU A 198 -9.99 -11.38 5.26
N TRP A 199 -10.76 -10.54 4.57
CA TRP A 199 -11.33 -10.86 3.26
C TRP A 199 -10.24 -11.13 2.21
N GLU A 200 -9.26 -10.25 2.10
CA GLU A 200 -8.16 -10.37 1.15
C GLU A 200 -7.26 -11.57 1.47
N SER A 201 -6.99 -11.86 2.75
CA SER A 201 -6.23 -13.05 3.14
C SER A 201 -6.94 -14.35 2.75
N LEU A 202 -8.27 -14.40 2.88
CA LEU A 202 -9.08 -15.53 2.45
C LEU A 202 -9.07 -15.67 0.92
N ARG A 203 -9.19 -14.55 0.20
CA ARG A 203 -9.17 -14.52 -1.27
C ARG A 203 -7.83 -14.98 -1.84
N GLU A 204 -6.71 -14.57 -1.23
CA GLU A 204 -5.38 -15.03 -1.63
C GLU A 204 -5.18 -16.50 -1.30
N TRP A 205 -5.65 -16.98 -0.15
CA TRP A 205 -5.62 -18.41 0.18
C TRP A 205 -6.40 -19.26 -0.82
N LEU A 206 -7.55 -18.78 -1.32
CA LEU A 206 -8.35 -19.46 -2.34
C LEU A 206 -7.74 -19.43 -3.75
N ARG A 207 -6.78 -18.54 -4.01
CA ARG A 207 -6.10 -18.40 -5.30
C ARG A 207 -4.84 -19.26 -5.43
N GLY A 208 -4.25 -19.69 -4.31
CA GLY A 208 -3.13 -20.63 -4.25
C GLY A 208 -3.58 -22.08 -4.36
#